data_AF-A0A7K9VIB6-F1
#
_entry.id   AF-A0A7K9VIB6-F1
#
_cell.length_a   1.000
_cell.length_b   1.000
_cell.length_c   1.000
_cell.angle_alpha   90.00
_cell.angle_beta   90.00
_cell.angle_gamma   90.00
#
_symmetry.space_group_name_H-M   'P 1'
#
loop_
_entity.id
_entity.type
_entity.pdbx_description
1 polymer ?
#
loop_
_entity_poly.entity_id
_entity_poly.type
_entity_poly.pdbx_seq_one_letter_code
_entity_poly.pdbx_strand_id
1 'polypeptide(L)'
;PAAGAMASQLEGAMETLINVFHHYSGKEGDKYKLSKKELKELLQSELGCFLETQKDTGAVEKIMQDLDENGDGEVDFQEYVVLVAALTVACNTFFWENA
;
A
#
# COMPACT_ATOMS: atom_id res chain seq x y z
N PRO A 1 7.28 -9.31 -33.91
CA PRO A 1 8.15 -9.90 -32.88
C PRO A 1 8.36 -8.92 -31.70
N ALA A 2 7.67 -9.21 -30.60
CA ALA A 2 8.12 -8.91 -29.24
C ALA A 2 7.29 -9.85 -28.37
N ALA A 3 7.87 -11.02 -28.07
CA ALA A 3 7.36 -11.85 -27.01
C ALA A 3 7.53 -11.04 -25.72
N GLY A 4 6.46 -10.41 -25.25
CA GLY A 4 6.41 -9.91 -23.89
C GLY A 4 6.66 -11.11 -23.01
N ALA A 5 7.78 -11.13 -22.29
CA ALA A 5 8.04 -12.15 -21.29
C ALA A 5 6.80 -12.20 -20.40
N MET A 6 6.14 -13.36 -20.32
CA MET A 6 5.12 -13.57 -19.31
C MET A 6 5.87 -13.53 -17.98
N ALA A 7 5.86 -12.36 -17.34
CA ALA A 7 6.38 -12.21 -15.99
C ALA A 7 5.76 -13.31 -15.14
N SER A 8 6.58 -14.00 -14.35
CA SER A 8 6.06 -14.98 -13.41
C SER A 8 5.05 -14.31 -12.48
N GLN A 9 4.11 -15.08 -11.92
CA GLN A 9 3.01 -14.50 -11.13
C GLN A 9 3.51 -13.59 -10.00
N LEU A 10 4.66 -13.93 -9.39
CA LEU A 10 5.28 -13.13 -8.35
C LEU A 10 5.92 -11.85 -8.91
N GLU A 11 6.63 -11.93 -10.04
CA GLU A 11 7.19 -10.75 -10.71
C GLU A 11 6.09 -9.77 -11.13
N GLY A 12 4.96 -10.28 -11.66
CA GLY A 12 3.80 -9.46 -11.99
C GLY A 12 3.13 -8.82 -10.77
N ALA A 13 3.09 -9.53 -9.63
CA ALA A 13 2.60 -8.95 -8.38
C ALA A 13 3.53 -7.83 -7.86
N MET A 14 4.86 -8.05 -7.92
CA MET A 14 5.84 -7.02 -7.56
C MET A 14 5.73 -5.79 -8.46
N GLU A 15 5.59 -6.00 -9.78
CA GLU A 15 5.35 -4.91 -10.74
C GLU A 15 4.04 -4.16 -10.43
N THR A 16 2.98 -4.89 -10.07
CA THR A 16 1.70 -4.28 -9.67
C THR A 16 1.86 -3.40 -8.43
N LEU A 17 2.57 -3.86 -7.40
CA LEU A 17 2.84 -3.08 -6.19
C LEU A 17 3.59 -1.79 -6.48
N ILE A 18 4.63 -1.88 -7.33
CA ILE A 18 5.43 -0.72 -7.76
C ILE A 18 4.56 0.27 -8.53
N ASN A 19 3.76 -0.22 -9.48
CA ASN A 19 2.90 0.61 -10.31
C ASN A 19 1.81 1.30 -9.50
N VAL A 20 1.20 0.60 -8.54
CA VAL A 20 0.21 1.19 -7.63
C VAL A 20 0.87 2.28 -6.80
N PHE A 21 2.01 2.03 -6.17
CA PHE A 21 2.73 3.05 -5.40
C PHE A 21 2.98 4.32 -6.22
N HIS A 22 3.57 4.17 -7.41
CA HIS A 22 3.86 5.30 -8.30
C HIS A 22 2.63 5.95 -8.94
N HIS A 23 1.49 5.27 -8.97
CA HIS A 23 0.23 5.88 -9.43
C HIS A 23 -0.31 6.90 -8.43
N TYR A 24 -0.10 6.65 -7.13
CA TYR A 24 -0.55 7.55 -6.07
C TYR A 24 0.54 8.52 -5.60
N SER A 25 1.82 8.17 -5.73
CA SER A 25 2.94 9.05 -5.36
C SER A 25 3.17 10.16 -6.39
N GLY A 26 3.66 11.31 -5.93
CA GLY A 26 4.03 12.41 -6.82
C GLY A 26 2.88 13.21 -7.43
N LYS A 27 1.66 13.03 -6.95
CA LYS A 27 0.55 13.95 -7.21
C LYS A 27 0.79 15.29 -6.48
N GLU A 28 1.39 15.24 -5.29
CA GLU A 28 1.84 16.38 -4.49
C GLU A 28 3.19 16.07 -3.82
N GLY A 29 4.11 17.04 -3.74
CA GLY A 29 5.37 16.85 -3.00
C GLY A 29 6.42 16.00 -3.74
N ASP A 30 7.00 15.01 -3.03
CA ASP A 30 8.04 14.11 -3.58
C ASP A 30 7.42 12.99 -4.42
N LYS A 31 7.91 12.83 -5.65
CA LYS A 31 7.46 11.77 -6.57
C LYS A 31 7.78 10.35 -6.13
N TYR A 32 8.68 10.19 -5.16
CA TYR A 32 9.10 8.89 -4.64
C TYR A 32 8.51 8.56 -3.27
N LYS A 33 7.64 9.42 -2.75
CA LYS A 33 6.99 9.22 -1.45
C LYS A 33 5.49 9.51 -1.56
N LEU A 34 4.73 8.95 -0.63
CA LEU A 34 3.33 9.24 -0.45
C LEU A 34 3.19 10.24 0.68
N SER A 35 2.69 11.42 0.36
CA SER A 35 2.15 12.31 1.38
C SER A 35 0.95 11.66 2.08
N LYS A 36 0.61 12.16 3.26
CA LYS A 36 -0.59 11.73 4.01
C LYS A 36 -1.88 11.71 3.18
N LYS A 37 -2.03 12.65 2.25
CA LYS A 37 -3.20 12.73 1.37
C LYS A 37 -3.17 11.64 0.31
N GLU A 38 -2.03 11.40 -0.31
CA GLU A 38 -1.85 10.35 -1.32
C GLU A 38 -1.98 8.96 -0.71
N LEU A 39 -1.42 8.74 0.48
CA LEU A 39 -1.62 7.50 1.23
C LEU A 39 -3.11 7.27 1.49
N LYS A 40 -3.83 8.30 1.96
CA LYS A 40 -5.28 8.20 2.18
C LYS A 40 -6.02 7.79 0.90
N GLU A 41 -5.71 8.40 -0.24
CA GLU A 41 -6.33 8.05 -1.52
C GLU A 41 -6.02 6.60 -1.94
N LEU A 42 -4.76 6.16 -1.78
CA LEU A 42 -4.33 4.79 -2.06
C LEU A 42 -5.12 3.80 -1.22
N LEU A 43 -5.16 4.00 0.11
CA LEU A 43 -5.84 3.07 1.00
C LEU A 43 -7.34 3.02 0.73
N GLN A 44 -7.97 4.16 0.41
CA GLN A 44 -9.40 4.19 0.11
C GLN A 44 -9.75 3.53 -1.23
N SER A 45 -8.88 3.67 -2.23
CA SER A 45 -9.13 3.17 -3.59
C SER A 45 -8.76 1.69 -3.74
N GLU A 46 -7.59 1.30 -3.25
CA GLU A 46 -7.06 -0.07 -3.40
C GLU A 46 -7.46 -0.99 -2.25
N LEU A 47 -7.61 -0.44 -1.04
CA LEU A 47 -7.89 -1.18 0.19
C LEU A 47 -9.24 -0.80 0.81
N GLY A 48 -10.16 -0.26 0.01
CA GLY A 48 -11.48 0.20 0.44
C GLY A 48 -12.25 -0.87 1.23
N CYS A 49 -12.25 -2.13 0.79
CA CYS A 49 -12.90 -3.22 1.53
C CYS A 49 -12.24 -3.50 2.90
N PHE A 50 -10.92 -3.30 3.00
CA PHE A 50 -10.18 -3.48 4.26
C PHE A 50 -10.46 -2.33 5.23
N LEU A 51 -10.55 -1.10 4.69
CA LEU A 51 -10.86 0.11 5.42
C LEU A 51 -12.36 0.34 5.67
N GLU A 52 -13.29 -0.37 5.02
CA GLU A 52 -14.72 -0.27 5.33
C GLU A 52 -15.04 -0.73 6.76
N THR A 53 -14.21 -1.64 7.31
CA THR A 53 -14.22 -2.02 8.71
C THR A 53 -13.74 -0.87 9.63
N GLN A 54 -12.96 0.05 9.07
CA GLN A 54 -12.33 1.20 9.71
C GLN A 54 -12.94 2.50 9.17
N LYS A 55 -14.26 2.70 9.30
CA LYS A 55 -14.94 3.99 9.04
C LYS A 55 -14.51 5.13 9.99
N ASP A 56 -13.34 4.99 10.61
CA ASP A 56 -12.76 5.94 11.52
C ASP A 56 -11.74 6.78 10.75
N THR A 57 -12.01 8.08 10.62
CA THR A 57 -11.09 9.06 10.06
C THR A 57 -9.71 9.04 10.75
N GLY A 58 -9.62 8.55 12.00
CA GLY A 58 -8.36 8.38 12.72
C GLY A 58 -7.56 7.13 12.33
N ALA A 59 -8.13 6.15 11.63
CA ALA A 59 -7.42 4.94 11.24
C ALA A 59 -6.30 5.25 10.23
N VAL A 60 -6.54 6.14 9.27
CA VAL A 60 -5.53 6.56 8.30
C VAL A 60 -4.39 7.33 8.97
N GLU A 61 -4.69 8.15 9.99
CA GLU A 61 -3.64 8.84 10.75
C GLU A 61 -2.78 7.88 11.57
N LYS A 62 -3.41 6.87 12.17
CA LYS A 62 -2.67 5.81 12.88
C LYS A 62 -1.82 4.99 11.93
N ILE A 63 -2.38 4.56 10.80
CA ILE A 63 -1.62 3.84 9.77
C ILE A 63 -0.44 4.70 9.28
N MET A 64 -0.64 6.00 9.04
CA MET A 64 0.46 6.89 8.68
C MET A 64 1.53 6.91 9.78
N GLN A 65 1.15 7.07 11.05
CA GLN A 65 2.11 7.07 12.16
C GLN A 65 2.84 5.74 12.35
N ASP A 66 2.16 4.63 12.09
CA ASP A 66 2.74 3.29 12.20
C ASP A 66 3.69 2.97 11.03
N LEU A 67 3.57 3.67 9.89
CA LEU A 67 4.39 3.47 8.70
C LEU A 67 5.52 4.48 8.55
N ASP A 68 5.32 5.72 8.96
CA ASP A 68 6.31 6.79 8.96
C ASP A 68 7.32 6.56 10.09
N GLU A 69 8.15 5.51 9.95
CA GLU A 69 9.16 5.12 10.94
C GLU A 69 10.23 6.20 11.10
N ASN A 70 10.52 6.92 10.02
CA ASN A 70 11.54 7.95 9.99
C ASN A 70 11.03 9.32 10.51
N GLY A 71 9.71 9.51 10.58
CA GLY A 71 9.04 10.68 11.16
C GLY A 71 9.07 11.92 10.27
N ASP A 72 9.18 11.78 8.95
CA ASP A 72 9.20 12.90 8.00
C ASP A 72 7.81 13.33 7.52
N GLY A 73 6.76 12.61 7.91
CA GLY A 73 5.38 12.89 7.55
C GLY A 73 5.02 12.44 6.13
N GLU A 74 5.87 11.64 5.50
CA GLU A 74 5.67 10.99 4.20
C GLU A 74 5.90 9.48 4.35
N VAL A 75 5.50 8.69 3.36
CA VAL A 75 5.73 7.23 3.33
C VAL A 75 6.52 6.89 2.09
N ASP A 76 7.72 6.37 2.27
CA ASP A 76 8.54 5.89 1.16
C ASP A 76 8.13 4.50 0.68
N PHE A 77 8.76 4.03 -0.40
CA PHE A 77 8.42 2.73 -0.98
C PHE A 77 8.69 1.56 -0.02
N GLN A 78 9.72 1.65 0.82
CA GLN A 78 10.05 0.59 1.77
C GLN A 78 8.97 0.50 2.85
N GLU A 79 8.60 1.64 3.43
CA GLU A 79 7.53 1.76 4.43
C GLU A 79 6.17 1.28 3.85
N TYR A 80 5.87 1.62 2.60
CA TYR A 80 4.70 1.10 1.89
C TYR A 80 4.72 -0.43 1.73
N VAL A 81 5.85 -1.03 1.35
CA VAL A 81 5.94 -2.50 1.18
C VAL A 81 5.73 -3.21 2.52
N VAL A 82 6.24 -2.64 3.63
CA VAL A 82 6.01 -3.17 4.98
C VAL A 82 4.51 -3.18 5.32
N LEU A 83 3.78 -2.11 5.00
CA LEU A 83 2.31 -2.09 5.16
C LEU A 83 1.65 -3.24 4.42
N VAL A 84 1.93 -3.36 3.12
CA VAL A 84 1.28 -4.35 2.27
C VAL A 84 1.60 -5.77 2.75
N ALA A 85 2.84 -6.01 3.17
CA ALA A 85 3.22 -7.27 3.79
C ALA A 85 2.44 -7.54 5.08
N ALA A 86 2.33 -6.56 5.98
CA ALA A 86 1.56 -6.70 7.22
C ALA A 86 0.08 -6.99 6.96
N LEU A 87 -0.54 -6.27 6.01
CA LEU A 87 -1.91 -6.53 5.58
C LEU A 87 -2.07 -7.92 4.95
N THR A 88 -1.11 -8.35 4.14
CA THR A 88 -1.10 -9.69 3.54
C THR A 88 -1.03 -10.77 4.61
N VAL A 89 -0.19 -10.58 5.62
CA VAL A 89 -0.09 -11.51 6.78
C VAL A 89 -1.40 -11.50 7.57
N ALA A 90 -1.98 -10.33 7.85
CA ALA A 90 -3.25 -10.20 8.56
C ALA A 90 -4.40 -10.89 7.80
N CYS A 91 -4.47 -10.70 6.48
CA CYS A 91 -5.39 -11.43 5.59
C CYS A 91 -5.13 -12.94 5.64
N ASN A 92 -3.88 -13.36 5.57
CA ASN A 92 -3.50 -14.77 5.60
C ASN A 92 -3.95 -15.44 6.92
N THR A 93 -3.76 -14.77 8.06
CA THR A 93 -4.28 -15.25 9.36
C THR A 93 -5.81 -15.29 9.39
N PHE A 94 -6.49 -14.30 8.83
CA PHE A 94 -7.95 -14.24 8.76
C PHE A 94 -8.56 -15.36 7.90
N PHE A 95 -7.82 -15.80 6.86
CA PHE A 95 -8.18 -16.93 6.01
C PHE A 95 -7.91 -18.29 6.65
N TRP A 96 -6.90 -18.40 7.53
CA TRP A 96 -6.60 -19.64 8.24
C TRP A 96 -7.41 -19.86 9.52
N GLU A 97 -7.88 -18.80 10.19
CA GLU A 97 -8.76 -18.93 11.37
C GLU A 97 -10.23 -19.23 11.00
N ASN A 98 -10.61 -19.04 9.73
CA ASN A 98 -11.95 -19.33 9.22
C ASN A 98 -12.03 -20.59 8.33
N ALA A 99 -10.98 -21.41 8.29
CA ALA A 99 -10.93 -22.71 7.60
C ALA A 99 -10.94 -23.88 8.59
#